data_AF-A0A7K6SLL0-F1
#
_entry.id   AF-A0A7K6SLL0-F1
#
_cell.length_a   1.000
_cell.length_b   1.000
_cell.length_c   1.000
_cell.angle_alpha   90.00
_cell.angle_beta   90.00
_cell.angle_gamma   90.00
#
_symmetry.space_group_name_H-M   'P 1'
#
loop_
_entity.id
_entity.type
_entity.pdbx_description
1 polymer ?
#
loop_
_entity_poly.entity_id
_entity_poly.type
_entity_poly.pdbx_seq_one_letter_code
_entity_poly.pdbx_strand_id
1 'polypeptide(L)' 'PCQCGVCGKSFSASAGLVKHQKSHLEEKPYKCGDCGKGFNWNSHLERHRRIHTGEKPYVCPECGKSFSWSSHLDRHRR' A
#
# COMPACT_ATOMS: atom_id res chain seq x y z
N PRO A 1 -15.11 20.09 10.22
CA PRO A 1 -14.44 19.84 8.92
C PRO A 1 -13.19 18.97 9.09
N CYS A 2 -13.17 17.77 8.51
CA CYS A 2 -11.98 16.92 8.52
C CYS A 2 -11.04 17.36 7.39
N GLN A 3 -10.40 18.52 7.55
CA GLN A 3 -9.50 19.11 6.58
C GLN A 3 -8.05 19.06 7.07
N CYS A 4 -7.13 18.78 6.15
CA CYS A 4 -5.69 18.78 6.44
C CYS A 4 -5.15 20.20 6.49
N GLY A 5 -4.56 20.58 7.63
CA GLY A 5 -3.92 21.90 7.79
C GLY A 5 -2.64 22.10 6.97
N VAL A 6 -2.02 21.04 6.45
CA VAL A 6 -0.77 21.12 5.68
C VAL A 6 -1.03 21.36 4.19
N CYS A 7 -1.98 20.63 3.60
CA CYS A 7 -2.22 20.68 2.15
C CYS A 7 -3.68 20.96 1.77
N GLY A 8 -4.53 21.32 2.74
CA GLY A 8 -5.91 21.73 2.52
C GLY A 8 -6.89 20.62 2.10
N LYS A 9 -6.45 19.36 1.97
CA LYS A 9 -7.31 18.23 1.55
C LYS A 9 -8.41 17.94 2.56
N SER A 10 -9.63 17.77 2.06
CA SER A 10 -10.81 17.44 2.86
C SER A 10 -11.13 15.95 2.81
N PHE A 11 -11.56 15.41 3.95
CA PHE A 11 -11.91 14.01 4.14
C PHE A 11 -13.34 13.90 4.69
N SER A 12 -14.02 12.82 4.34
CA SER A 12 -15.36 12.52 4.87
C SER A 12 -15.34 12.06 6.34
N ALA A 13 -14.19 11.60 6.84
CA ALA A 13 -14.03 11.10 8.20
C ALA A 13 -12.69 11.50 8.83
N SER A 14 -12.68 11.66 10.16
CA SER A 14 -11.48 12.03 10.94
C SER A 14 -10.38 10.96 10.86
N ALA A 15 -10.73 9.68 10.84
CA ALA A 15 -9.78 8.60 10.64
C ALA A 15 -9.02 8.70 9.30
N GLY A 16 -9.70 9.14 8.24
CA GLY A 16 -9.10 9.39 6.93
C GLY A 16 -8.11 10.55 6.97
N LEU A 17 -8.48 11.63 7.69
CA LEU A 17 -7.59 12.77 7.92
C LEU A 17 -6.33 12.38 8.70
N VAL A 18 -6.46 11.65 9.81
CA VAL A 18 -5.31 11.20 10.63
C VAL A 18 -4.38 10.30 9.80
N LYS A 19 -4.96 9.37 9.03
CA LYS A 19 -4.19 8.50 8.12
C LYS A 19 -3.43 9.30 7.06
N HIS A 20 -4.06 10.35 6.53
CA HIS A 20 -3.43 11.25 5.57
C HIS A 20 -2.35 12.11 6.22
N GLN A 21 -2.53 12.60 7.45
CA GLN A 21 -1.51 13.37 8.14
C GLN A 21 -0.21 12.57 8.31
N LYS A 22 -0.30 11.26 8.54
CA LYS A 22 0.87 10.36 8.55
C LYS A 22 1.62 10.29 7.21
N SER A 23 1.02 10.72 6.08
CA SER A 23 1.76 10.80 4.81
C SER A 23 2.63 12.04 4.70
N HIS A 24 2.40 13.06 5.53
CA HIS A 24 3.25 14.26 5.58
C HIS A 24 4.47 14.08 6.47
N LEU A 25 4.47 13.08 7.35
CA LEU A 25 5.64 12.71 8.12
C LEU A 25 6.65 12.03 7.19
N GLU A 26 7.84 12.60 7.09
CA GLU A 26 8.97 11.98 6.37
C GLU A 26 9.47 10.72 7.08
N GLU A 27 9.17 10.60 8.38
CA GLU A 27 9.48 9.40 9.17
C GLU A 27 8.57 8.24 8.75
N LYS A 28 9.20 7.29 8.07
CA LYS A 28 8.56 6.02 7.67
C LYS A 28 9.03 4.92 8.61
N PRO A 29 8.22 4.54 9.63
CA PRO A 29 8.66 3.64 10.69
C PRO A 29 8.95 2.22 10.19
N TYR A 30 8.33 1.80 9.08
CA TYR A 30 8.49 0.46 8.54
C TYR A 30 9.50 0.48 7.39
N LYS A 31 10.74 0.04 7.62
CA LYS A 31 11.79 0.01 6.60
C LYS A 31 11.99 -1.40 6.06
N CYS A 32 12.21 -1.49 4.75
CA CYS A 32 12.60 -2.73 4.10
C CYS A 32 14.05 -3.07 4.43
N GLY A 33 14.30 -4.28 4.94
CA GLY A 33 15.65 -4.75 5.23
C GLY A 33 16.49 -4.94 3.96
N ASP A 34 15.87 -5.35 2.85
CA ASP A 34 16.58 -5.68 1.61
C ASP A 34 17.05 -4.44 0.82
N CYS A 35 16.30 -3.34 0.87
CA CYS A 35 16.61 -2.14 0.07
C CYS A 35 16.53 -0.81 0.83
N GLY A 36 16.27 -0.83 2.14
CA GLY A 36 16.18 0.37 2.98
C GLY A 36 14.92 1.23 2.76
N LYS A 37 14.04 0.87 1.82
CA LYS A 37 12.85 1.67 1.49
C LYS A 37 11.87 1.73 2.66
N GLY A 38 11.49 2.93 3.07
CA GLY A 38 10.52 3.17 4.14
C GLY A 38 9.06 3.19 3.68
N PHE A 39 8.16 2.77 4.57
CA PHE A 39 6.71 2.79 4.44
C PHE A 39 6.03 3.31 5.72
N ASN A 40 4.85 3.93 5.56
CA ASN A 40 4.03 4.43 6.68
C ASN A 40 3.18 3.34 7.35
N TRP A 41 3.06 2.16 6.73
CA TRP A 41 2.20 1.08 7.18
C TRP A 41 2.89 -0.27 7.00
N ASN A 42 2.81 -1.14 8.00
CA ASN A 42 3.38 -2.48 7.95
C ASN A 42 2.86 -3.30 6.75
N SER A 43 1.55 -3.23 6.49
CA SER A 43 0.94 -3.93 5.35
C SER A 43 1.50 -3.48 3.99
N HIS A 44 1.96 -2.23 3.87
CA HIS A 44 2.62 -1.76 2.66
C HIS A 44 4.05 -2.29 2.54
N LEU A 45 4.78 -2.40 3.65
CA LEU A 45 6.09 -3.03 3.70
C LEU A 45 5.98 -4.51 3.33
N GLU A 46 5.08 -5.27 3.95
CA GLU A 46 4.89 -6.70 3.65
C GLU A 46 4.52 -6.94 2.18
N ARG A 47 3.60 -6.11 1.64
CA ARG A 47 3.30 -6.16 0.20
C ARG A 47 4.50 -5.81 -0.66
N HIS A 48 5.33 -4.87 -0.23
CA HIS A 48 6.55 -4.50 -0.95
C HIS A 48 7.56 -5.65 -0.94
N ARG A 49 7.72 -6.40 0.15
CA ARG A 49 8.66 -7.54 0.21
C ARG A 49 8.43 -8.58 -0.88
N ARG A 50 7.19 -8.70 -1.38
CA ARG A 50 6.86 -9.55 -2.55
C ARG A 50 7.64 -9.21 -3.81
N ILE A 51 8.13 -7.98 -3.96
CA ILE A 51 8.98 -7.63 -5.12
C ILE A 51 10.37 -8.27 -5.02
N HIS A 52 10.86 -8.52 -3.80
CA HIS A 52 12.16 -9.13 -3.55
C HIS A 52 12.05 -10.65 -3.61
N THR A 53 10.99 -11.21 -3.02
CA THR A 53 10.77 -12.67 -3.00
C THR A 53 10.18 -13.21 -4.31
N GLY A 54 9.59 -12.34 -5.14
CA GLY A 54 8.86 -12.75 -6.33
C GLY A 54 7.52 -13.43 -6.03
N GLU A 55 7.03 -13.36 -4.79
CA GLU A 55 5.79 -14.02 -4.36
C GLU A 55 4.58 -13.50 -5.15
N LYS A 56 3.77 -14.45 -5.63
CA LYS A 56 2.56 -14.20 -6.41
C LYS A 56 1.37 -14.98 -5.84
N PRO A 57 0.81 -14.55 -4.71
CA PRO A 57 -0.20 -15.33 -4.00
C PRO A 57 -1.56 -15.33 -4.69
N TYR A 58 -1.79 -14.46 -5.68
CA TYR A 58 -3.09 -14.36 -6.36
C TYR A 58 -3.05 -15.11 -7.68
N VAL A 59 -3.72 -16.26 -7.74
CA VAL A 59 -3.76 -17.11 -8.93
C VAL A 59 -5.08 -16.94 -9.66
N CYS A 60 -5.03 -16.80 -10.98
CA CYS A 60 -6.21 -16.84 -11.83
C CYS A 60 -6.72 -18.28 -11.97
N PRO A 61 -7.96 -18.59 -11.53
CA PRO A 61 -8.47 -19.95 -11.58
C PRO A 61 -8.71 -20.45 -13.02
N GLU A 62 -8.88 -19.54 -13.98
CA GLU A 62 -9.19 -19.90 -15.38
C GLU A 62 -7.95 -20.25 -16.20
N CYS A 63 -6.82 -19.59 -15.95
CA CYS A 63 -5.60 -19.77 -16.76
C CYS A 63 -4.34 -20.10 -15.94
N GLY A 64 -4.43 -20.19 -14.61
CA GLY A 64 -3.31 -20.50 -13.71
C GLY A 64 -2.28 -19.36 -13.55
N LYS A 65 -2.45 -18.23 -14.24
CA LYS A 65 -1.50 -17.09 -14.12
C LYS A 65 -1.52 -16.51 -12.71
N SER A 66 -0.33 -16.31 -12.15
CA SER A 66 -0.15 -15.80 -10.78
C SER A 66 0.27 -14.32 -10.78
N PHE A 67 -0.20 -13.57 -9.79
CA PHE A 67 0.01 -12.12 -9.63
C PHE A 67 0.42 -11.76 -8.19
N SER A 68 1.25 -10.73 -8.04
CA SER A 68 1.69 -10.24 -6.71
C SER A 68 0.65 -9.38 -5.99
N TRP A 69 -0.34 -8.87 -6.73
CA TRP A 69 -1.41 -8.00 -6.21
C TRP A 69 -2.79 -8.43 -6.70
N SER A 70 -3.78 -8.38 -5.82
CA SER A 70 -5.17 -8.74 -6.13
C SER A 70 -5.78 -7.85 -7.22
N SER A 71 -5.45 -6.55 -7.23
CA SER A 71 -5.91 -5.62 -8.27
C SER A 71 -5.39 -5.97 -9.66
N HIS A 72 -4.22 -6.61 -9.76
CA HIS A 72 -3.70 -7.09 -11.04
C HIS A 72 -4.46 -8.32 -11.52
N LEU A 73 -4.80 -9.24 -10.60
CA LEU A 73 -5.67 -10.36 -10.91
C LEU A 73 -7.07 -9.89 -11.32
N ASP A 74 -7.65 -8.93 -10.59
CA ASP A 74 -8.97 -8.37 -10.89
C ASP A 74 -8.99 -7.75 -12.29
N ARG A 75 -8.00 -6.90 -12.61
CA ARG A 75 -7.86 -6.31 -13.96
C ARG A 75 -7.63 -7.37 -15.04
N HIS A 76 -6.96 -8.47 -14.72
CA HIS A 76 -6.74 -9.55 -15.67
C HIS A 76 -8.02 -10.33 -16.00
N ARG A 77 -8.97 -10.40 -15.05
CA ARG A 77 -10.24 -11.13 -15.18
C ARG A 77 -11.38 -10.29 -15.76
N ARG A 78 -11.20 -8.98 -15.87
CA ARG A 78 -12.12 -8.08 -16.57
C ARG A 78 -11.87 -8.14 -18.06
#